data_AF-A0A368FW50-F1
#
_entry.id   AF-A0A368FW50-F1
#
_cell.length_a   1.000
_cell.length_b   1.000
_cell.length_c   1.000
_cell.angle_alpha   90.00
_cell.angle_beta   90.00
_cell.angle_gamma   90.00
#
_symmetry.space_group_name_H-M   'P 1'
#
loop_
_entity.id
_entity.type
_entity.pdbx_description
1 polymer ?
#
loop_
_entity_poly.entity_id
_entity_poly.type
_entity_poly.pdbx_seq_one_letter_code
_entity_poly.pdbx_strand_id
1 'polypeptide(L)' 'MIYRIITDPHSPRRYRVNQVLANQPEFAAAFQCKVGTPMNPIKRCAVW' A
#
# COMPACT_ATOMS: atom_id res chain seq x y z
N MET A 1 6.73 -17.51 -12.01
CA MET A 1 6.54 -16.34 -11.12
C MET A 1 6.57 -15.02 -11.89
N ILE A 2 7.59 -14.78 -12.73
CA ILE A 2 7.72 -13.56 -13.54
C ILE A 2 6.56 -13.36 -14.54
N TYR A 3 6.08 -14.44 -15.18
CA TYR A 3 5.00 -14.37 -16.17
C TYR A 3 3.75 -13.62 -15.67
N ARG A 4 3.29 -13.87 -14.44
CA ARG A 4 2.15 -13.15 -13.85
C ARG A 4 2.43 -11.66 -13.62
N ILE A 5 3.64 -11.28 -13.24
CA ILE A 5 4.00 -9.87 -13.04
C ILE A 5 3.91 -9.09 -14.36
N ILE A 6 4.20 -9.75 -15.48
CA ILE A 6 4.22 -9.14 -16.81
C ILE A 6 2.83 -9.14 -17.46
N THR A 7 1.98 -10.13 -17.17
CA THR A 7 0.74 -10.38 -17.92
C THR A 7 -0.54 -10.12 -17.14
N ASP A 8 -0.51 -10.20 -15.81
CA ASP A 8 -1.68 -9.93 -14.97
C ASP A 8 -1.78 -8.40 -14.75
N PRO A 9 -2.88 -7.74 -15.15
CA PRO A 9 -3.03 -6.30 -14.93
C PRO A 9 -3.20 -5.95 -13.45
N HIS A 10 -3.50 -6.94 -12.59
CA HIS A 10 -3.62 -6.71 -11.16
C HIS A 10 -2.26 -6.69 -10.48
N SER A 11 -2.10 -5.78 -9.52
CA SER A 11 -0.91 -5.77 -8.66
C SER A 11 -0.77 -7.10 -7.90
N PRO A 12 0.46 -7.54 -7.58
CA PRO A 12 0.66 -8.74 -6.79
C PRO A 12 -0.01 -8.67 -5.41
N ARG A 13 -0.47 -9.82 -4.91
CA ARG A 13 -1.39 -9.92 -3.77
C ARG A 13 -0.96 -9.13 -2.52
N ARG A 14 0.34 -9.14 -2.18
CA ARG A 14 0.89 -8.39 -1.03
C ARG A 14 0.75 -6.87 -1.21
N TYR A 15 0.97 -6.36 -2.42
CA TYR A 15 0.92 -4.93 -2.69
C TYR A 15 -0.51 -4.40 -2.77
N ARG A 16 -1.46 -5.23 -3.22
CA ARG A 16 -2.89 -4.89 -3.20
C ARG A 16 -3.39 -4.52 -1.80
N VAL A 17 -2.81 -5.11 -0.76
CA VAL A 17 -3.16 -4.80 0.63
C VAL A 17 -2.27 -3.67 1.14
N ASN A 18 -0.95 -3.88 1.16
CA ASN A 18 -0.05 -2.99 1.87
C ASN A 18 0.02 -1.60 1.24
N GLN A 19 0.05 -1.48 -0.09
CA GLN A 19 0.17 -0.16 -0.73
C GLN A 19 -1.13 0.63 -0.66
N VAL A 20 -2.28 -0.04 -0.72
CA VAL A 20 -3.58 0.63 -0.55
C VAL A 20 -3.68 1.15 0.88
N LEU A 21 -3.44 0.30 1.89
CA LEU A 21 -3.56 0.68 3.30
C LEU A 21 -2.50 1.69 3.75
N ALA A 22 -1.28 1.63 3.21
CA ALA A 22 -0.24 2.64 3.50
C ALA A 22 -0.62 4.05 3.01
N ASN A 23 -1.50 4.15 2.01
CA ASN A 23 -2.04 5.43 1.55
C ASN A 23 -3.21 5.95 2.40
N GLN A 24 -3.76 5.15 3.32
CA GLN A 24 -4.90 5.54 4.17
C GLN A 24 -4.41 6.03 5.55
N PRO A 25 -4.55 7.33 5.88
CA PRO A 25 -4.23 7.86 7.21
C PRO A 25 -4.89 7.10 8.35
N GLU A 26 -6.12 6.68 8.14
CA GLU A 26 -7.01 6.05 9.11
C GLU A 26 -6.47 4.68 9.51
N PHE A 27 -5.87 3.95 8.56
CA PHE A 27 -5.19 2.69 8.85
C PHE A 27 -3.99 2.93 9.78
N ALA A 28 -3.14 3.91 9.44
CA ALA A 28 -1.99 4.24 10.26
C ALA A 28 -2.39 4.68 11.68
N ALA A 29 -3.49 5.41 11.81
CA ALA A 29 -4.04 5.82 13.11
C ALA A 29 -4.56 4.62 13.92
N ALA A 30 -5.38 3.77 13.32
CA ALA A 30 -5.98 2.60 13.96
C ALA A 30 -4.92 1.62 14.49
N PHE A 31 -3.81 1.47 13.75
CA PHE A 31 -2.71 0.56 14.11
C PHE A 31 -1.50 1.27 14.75
N GLN A 32 -1.64 2.56 15.09
CA GLN A 32 -0.59 3.36 15.73
C GLN A 32 0.77 3.28 15.01
N CYS A 33 0.75 3.23 13.68
CA CYS A 33 1.95 3.16 12.87
C CYS A 33 2.75 4.46 12.99
N LYS A 34 4.04 4.39 13.35
CA LYS A 34 4.91 5.56 13.42
C LYS A 34 5.10 6.18 12.04
N VAL A 35 5.13 7.51 11.96
CA VAL A 35 5.38 8.24 10.71
C VAL A 35 6.71 7.82 10.09
N GLY A 36 6.72 7.63 8.77
CA GLY A 36 7.90 7.19 7.99
C GLY A 36 8.09 5.68 7.92
N THR A 37 7.27 4.89 8.64
CA THR A 37 7.28 3.43 8.51
C THR A 37 6.61 2.99 7.20
N PRO A 38 6.84 1.75 6.71
CA PRO A 38 6.26 1.30 5.45
C PRO A 38 4.72 1.38 5.36
N MET A 39 4.02 1.28 6.51
CA MET A 39 2.56 1.38 6.59
C MET A 39 2.05 2.78 7.01
N ASN A 40 2.96 3.73 7.21
CA ASN A 40 2.63 5.14 7.42
C ASN A 40 3.69 6.04 6.73
N PRO A 41 3.79 5.98 5.39
CA PRO A 41 4.71 6.81 4.64
C PRO A 41 4.32 8.29 4.72
N ILE A 42 5.34 9.15 4.64
CA ILE A 42 5.15 10.62 4.65
C ILE A 42 4.42 11.09 3.38
N LYS A 43 4.77 10.51 2.23
CA LYS A 43 4.11 10.78 0.95
C LYS A 43 3.06 9.73 0.68
N ARG A 44 1.85 10.17 0.32
CA ARG A 44 0.71 9.30 0.01
C ARG A 44 0.08 9.71 -1.32
N CYS A 45 -0.55 8.75 -1.98
CA CYS A 45 -1.31 8.95 -3.20
C CYS A 45 -2.82 8.97 -2.87
N ALA A 46 -3.53 9.94 -3.42
CA ALA A 46 -5.00 10.00 -3.47
C ALA A 46 -5.40 10.46 -4.88
N VAL A 47 -6.47 9.92 -5.43
CA VAL A 47 -6.86 10.13 -6.84
C VAL A 47 -8.31 10.59 -6.95
N TRP A 48 -9.22 9.86 -6.30
CA TRP A 48 -10.61 10.25 -6.13
C TRP A 48 -10.73 11.30 -5.03
#